data_AF-A0A946AHI2-F1
#
_entry.id   AF-A0A946AHI2-F1
#
_cell.length_a   1.000
_cell.length_b   1.000
_cell.length_c   1.000
_cell.angle_alpha   90.00
_cell.angle_beta   90.00
_cell.angle_gamma   90.00
#
_symmetry.space_group_name_H-M   'P 1'
#
loop_
_entity.id
_entity.type
_entity.pdbx_description
1 polymer ?
#
loop_
_entity_poly.entity_id
_entity_poly.type
_entity_poly.pdbx_seq_one_letter_code
_entity_poly.pdbx_strand_id
1 'polypeptide(L)'
;AQDVLALMASEKANGLFHGGIMQSNAGFGIGSRGSRTLKGEQQRGVRTAEIFGFEGPGALQKLKAVPAAEVLEKFEEHNSSYYHAPAVDGQLLTESIWETVNSERLADVPFIIGSNGDEWYDRAPDDAGIEAVRQTVADSAYLNSPEALAAVATETDFRRAIDRVSTGETMLCPSQFMAALYDNAWVYHFTRIRAGAGGAKVRAYHGAELPYVFGTHGSWMSTNEIDHRLTKQTVSYWTQFAKSGDPNGDGLPTWPAFKESGNQVMTFGDVAEATDAPEPELCRLFSTAVSTN
;
A
#
# COMPACT_ATOMS: atom_id res chain seq x y z
N ALA A 1 -0.61 2.87 -6.02
CA ALA A 1 0.31 3.48 -5.03
C ALA A 1 1.78 3.27 -5.38
N GLN A 2 2.25 2.03 -5.56
CA GLN A 2 3.68 1.75 -5.83
C GLN A 2 4.27 2.58 -6.98
N ASP A 3 3.57 2.66 -8.12
CA ASP A 3 4.05 3.45 -9.26
C ASP A 3 4.05 4.95 -9.00
N VAL A 4 3.10 5.45 -8.22
CA VAL A 4 3.08 6.87 -7.79
C VAL A 4 4.31 7.17 -6.95
N LEU A 5 4.64 6.30 -6.00
CA LEU A 5 5.84 6.44 -5.17
C LEU A 5 7.13 6.34 -6.02
N ALA A 6 7.17 5.43 -7.00
CA ALA A 6 8.31 5.33 -7.93
C ALA A 6 8.48 6.59 -8.80
N LEU A 7 7.38 7.19 -9.25
CA LEU A 7 7.41 8.47 -9.95
C LEU A 7 7.86 9.61 -9.03
N MET A 8 7.39 9.63 -7.77
CA MET A 8 7.85 10.59 -6.76
C MET A 8 9.34 10.43 -6.44
N ALA A 9 9.90 9.23 -6.56
CA ALA A 9 11.34 8.99 -6.39
C ALA A 9 12.16 9.27 -7.65
N SER A 10 11.53 9.47 -8.81
CA SER A 10 12.24 9.64 -10.08
C SER A 10 12.48 11.10 -10.40
N GLU A 11 13.75 11.51 -10.47
CA GLU A 11 14.13 12.88 -10.88
C GLU A 11 13.57 13.27 -12.26
N LYS A 12 13.40 12.29 -13.17
CA LYS A 12 12.85 12.53 -14.51
C LYS A 12 11.35 12.88 -14.50
N ALA A 13 10.65 12.55 -13.42
CA ALA A 13 9.23 12.87 -13.27
C ALA A 13 9.00 14.21 -12.56
N ASN A 14 10.05 14.85 -12.04
CA ASN A 14 9.95 16.16 -11.40
C ASN A 14 9.32 17.19 -12.33
N GLY A 15 8.30 17.90 -11.84
CA GLY A 15 7.55 18.90 -12.59
C GLY A 15 6.49 18.33 -13.54
N LEU A 16 6.32 17.00 -13.64
CA LEU A 16 5.24 16.38 -14.44
C LEU A 16 3.94 16.20 -13.66
N PHE A 17 3.98 16.34 -12.34
CA PHE A 17 2.83 16.27 -11.43
C PHE A 17 3.01 17.29 -10.30
N HIS A 18 1.91 17.63 -9.63
CA HIS A 18 1.88 18.61 -8.54
C HIS A 18 1.30 18.03 -7.23
N GLY A 19 1.09 16.72 -7.18
CA GLY A 19 0.64 16.00 -5.99
C GLY A 19 0.51 14.49 -6.24
N GLY A 20 0.57 13.71 -5.18
CA GLY A 20 0.44 12.24 -5.22
C GLY A 20 -0.69 11.72 -4.33
N ILE A 21 -1.40 10.69 -4.78
CA ILE A 21 -2.34 9.93 -3.93
C ILE A 21 -1.93 8.46 -3.94
N MET A 22 -1.57 7.94 -2.77
CA MET A 22 -1.04 6.60 -2.56
C MET A 22 -2.01 5.78 -1.69
N GLN A 23 -3.01 5.20 -2.34
CA GLN A 23 -4.00 4.32 -1.70
C GLN A 23 -3.44 2.93 -1.42
N SER A 24 -3.59 2.45 -0.18
CA SER A 24 -3.03 1.19 0.32
C SER A 24 -1.54 1.11 -0.01
N ASN A 25 -0.78 2.07 0.51
CA ASN A 25 0.66 2.11 0.25
C ASN A 25 1.34 0.92 0.93
N ALA A 26 1.73 -0.07 0.14
CA ALA A 26 2.17 -1.35 0.69
C ALA A 26 3.63 -1.36 1.24
N GLY A 27 4.15 -0.20 1.64
CA GLY A 27 5.56 -0.03 2.03
C GLY A 27 6.55 -0.49 0.97
N PHE A 28 6.13 -0.51 -0.30
CA PHE A 28 7.02 -0.84 -1.40
C PHE A 28 8.12 0.22 -1.48
N GLY A 29 9.37 -0.22 -1.54
CA GLY A 29 10.49 0.69 -1.42
C GLY A 29 10.81 1.10 0.01
N ILE A 30 10.25 0.47 1.05
CA ILE A 30 10.80 0.56 2.41
C ILE A 30 11.75 -0.61 2.65
N GLY A 31 12.96 -0.31 3.14
CA GLY A 31 14.06 -1.26 3.23
C GLY A 31 14.37 -1.92 1.89
N SER A 32 14.46 -3.25 1.87
CA SER A 32 14.69 -4.03 0.64
C SER A 32 13.40 -4.42 -0.09
N ARG A 33 12.22 -4.11 0.46
CA ARG A 33 10.94 -4.60 -0.05
C ARG A 33 10.62 -4.04 -1.42
N GLY A 34 10.43 -4.93 -2.38
CA GLY A 34 10.10 -4.54 -3.75
C GLY A 34 11.24 -3.85 -4.50
N SER A 35 12.46 -3.85 -3.96
CA SER A 35 13.64 -3.38 -4.69
C SER A 35 14.07 -4.42 -5.73
N ARG A 36 14.16 -4.00 -7.00
CA ARG A 36 14.67 -4.81 -8.11
C ARG A 36 15.93 -4.18 -8.66
N THR A 37 16.87 -5.00 -9.14
CA THR A 37 18.08 -4.51 -9.79
C THR A 37 17.99 -4.76 -11.28
N LEU A 38 18.54 -3.85 -12.10
CA LEU A 38 18.62 -4.03 -13.55
C LEU A 38 19.22 -5.40 -13.93
N LYS A 39 20.30 -5.80 -13.25
CA LYS A 39 20.96 -7.09 -13.48
C LYS A 39 20.03 -8.28 -13.19
N GLY A 40 19.28 -8.23 -12.09
CA GLY A 40 18.32 -9.28 -11.74
C GLY A 40 17.20 -9.43 -12.76
N GLU A 41 16.67 -8.30 -13.24
CA GLU A 41 15.62 -8.30 -14.26
C GLU A 41 16.14 -8.72 -15.64
N GLN A 42 17.36 -8.32 -16.02
CA GLN A 42 18.01 -8.81 -17.24
C GLN A 42 18.20 -10.33 -17.21
N GLN A 43 18.67 -10.89 -16.09
CA GLN A 43 18.81 -12.34 -15.91
C GLN A 43 17.46 -13.05 -15.97
N ARG A 44 16.38 -12.43 -15.47
CA ARG A 44 15.02 -12.97 -15.61
C ARG A 44 14.54 -12.95 -17.05
N GLY A 45 14.83 -11.89 -17.81
CA GLY A 45 14.56 -11.82 -19.24
C GLY A 45 15.27 -12.93 -20.02
N VAL A 46 16.54 -13.22 -19.67
CA VAL A 46 17.29 -14.36 -20.23
C VAL A 46 16.61 -15.69 -19.91
N ARG A 47 16.29 -15.96 -18.64
CA ARG A 47 15.55 -17.18 -18.25
C ARG A 47 14.20 -17.32 -18.94
N THR A 48 13.52 -16.20 -19.16
CA THR A 48 12.26 -16.18 -19.91
C THR A 48 12.48 -16.61 -21.35
N ALA A 49 13.53 -16.13 -22.02
CA ALA A 49 13.87 -16.59 -23.37
C ALA A 49 14.27 -18.08 -23.41
N GLU A 50 14.99 -18.56 -22.39
CA GLU A 50 15.39 -19.97 -22.27
C GLU A 50 14.17 -20.92 -22.15
N ILE A 51 13.07 -20.50 -21.50
CA ILE A 51 11.81 -21.26 -21.46
C ILE A 51 11.26 -21.55 -22.87
N PHE A 52 11.49 -20.63 -23.81
CA PHE A 52 11.12 -20.79 -25.22
C PHE A 52 12.19 -21.49 -26.06
N GLY A 53 13.28 -21.97 -25.45
CA GLY A 53 14.44 -22.54 -26.15
C GLY A 53 15.24 -21.50 -26.94
N PHE A 54 15.13 -20.22 -26.59
CA PHE A 54 15.86 -19.14 -27.25
C PHE A 54 17.13 -18.79 -26.47
N GLU A 55 18.29 -19.03 -27.09
CA GLU A 55 19.59 -18.75 -26.49
C GLU A 55 20.44 -17.80 -27.35
N GLY A 56 21.43 -17.18 -26.71
CA GLY A 56 22.44 -16.34 -27.37
C GLY A 56 21.94 -14.96 -27.83
N PRO A 57 22.76 -14.22 -28.62
CA PRO A 57 22.51 -12.81 -28.97
C PRO A 57 21.19 -12.52 -29.71
N GLY A 58 20.56 -13.54 -30.31
CA GLY A 58 19.27 -13.41 -31.01
C GLY A 58 18.04 -13.70 -30.15
N ALA A 59 18.23 -14.12 -28.89
CA ALA A 59 17.15 -14.61 -28.03
C ALA A 59 16.04 -13.56 -27.82
N LEU A 60 16.41 -12.30 -27.55
CA LEU A 60 15.46 -11.21 -27.38
C LEU A 60 14.61 -10.97 -28.65
N GLN A 61 15.23 -11.05 -29.84
CA GLN A 61 14.52 -10.80 -31.09
C GLN A 61 13.51 -11.92 -31.39
N LYS A 62 13.88 -13.17 -31.08
CA LYS A 62 12.96 -14.31 -31.15
C LYS A 62 11.81 -14.15 -30.14
N LEU A 63 12.12 -13.77 -28.91
CA LEU A 63 11.10 -13.54 -27.87
C LEU A 63 10.12 -12.42 -28.25
N LYS A 64 10.61 -11.33 -28.88
CA LYS A 64 9.77 -10.25 -29.40
C LYS A 64 8.82 -10.67 -30.53
N ALA A 65 9.10 -11.79 -31.21
CA ALA A 65 8.24 -12.33 -32.25
C ALA A 65 7.16 -13.27 -31.70
N VAL A 66 7.27 -13.68 -30.43
CA VAL A 66 6.25 -14.49 -29.75
C VAL A 66 5.05 -13.59 -29.40
N PRO A 67 3.80 -14.06 -29.59
CA PRO A 67 2.62 -13.33 -29.12
C PRO A 67 2.70 -13.03 -27.62
N ALA A 68 2.34 -11.80 -27.23
CA ALA A 68 2.46 -11.36 -25.83
C ALA A 68 1.69 -12.25 -24.83
N ALA A 69 0.52 -12.78 -25.23
CA ALA A 69 -0.26 -13.70 -24.41
C ALA A 69 0.49 -15.01 -24.10
N GLU A 70 1.22 -15.55 -25.08
CA GLU A 70 2.02 -16.77 -24.91
C GLU A 70 3.25 -16.50 -24.02
N VAL A 71 3.88 -15.32 -24.16
CA VAL A 71 4.94 -14.88 -23.24
C VAL A 71 4.42 -14.80 -21.81
N LEU A 72 3.24 -14.20 -21.60
CA LEU A 72 2.64 -14.08 -20.28
C LEU A 72 2.33 -15.44 -19.67
N GLU A 73 1.65 -16.31 -20.40
CA GLU A 73 1.31 -17.67 -19.95
C GLU A 73 2.56 -18.46 -19.54
N LYS A 74 3.58 -18.49 -20.40
CA LYS A 74 4.83 -19.20 -20.10
C LYS A 74 5.59 -18.57 -18.94
N PHE A 75 5.57 -17.24 -18.84
CA PHE A 75 6.19 -16.55 -17.72
C PHE A 75 5.54 -16.93 -16.39
N GLU A 76 4.21 -16.88 -16.32
CA GLU A 76 3.42 -17.24 -15.13
C GLU A 76 3.62 -18.69 -14.71
N GLU A 77 3.66 -19.64 -15.66
CA GLU A 77 3.94 -21.06 -15.39
C GLU A 77 5.27 -21.27 -14.62
N HIS A 78 6.28 -20.45 -14.88
CA HIS A 78 7.64 -20.62 -14.35
C HIS A 78 8.04 -19.59 -13.28
N ASN A 79 7.25 -18.53 -13.12
CA ASN A 79 7.53 -17.39 -12.24
C ASN A 79 6.29 -16.97 -11.44
N SER A 80 5.39 -17.90 -11.10
CA SER A 80 4.13 -17.61 -10.40
C SER A 80 4.30 -16.89 -9.05
N SER A 81 5.46 -17.02 -8.40
CA SER A 81 5.79 -16.31 -7.17
C SER A 81 6.49 -14.96 -7.39
N TYR A 82 6.76 -14.58 -8.64
CA TYR A 82 7.48 -13.36 -8.95
C TYR A 82 6.57 -12.14 -8.90
N TYR A 83 6.87 -11.23 -7.98
CA TYR A 83 6.19 -9.93 -7.90
C TYR A 83 6.91 -8.90 -8.77
N HIS A 84 6.20 -8.29 -9.73
CA HIS A 84 6.72 -7.19 -10.54
C HIS A 84 6.82 -5.91 -9.72
N ALA A 85 7.98 -5.25 -9.77
CA ALA A 85 8.22 -3.98 -9.09
C ALA A 85 9.25 -3.14 -9.87
N PRO A 86 9.28 -1.81 -9.67
CA PRO A 86 10.28 -0.95 -10.29
C PRO A 86 11.71 -1.43 -10.00
N ALA A 87 12.56 -1.38 -11.02
CA ALA A 87 13.97 -1.71 -10.90
C ALA A 87 14.82 -0.46 -10.91
N VAL A 88 15.91 -0.47 -10.12
CA VAL A 88 16.99 0.52 -10.24
C VAL A 88 17.69 0.26 -11.57
N ASP A 89 17.32 1.05 -12.57
CA ASP A 89 17.74 0.92 -13.97
C ASP A 89 18.85 1.91 -14.35
N GLY A 90 19.16 2.86 -13.46
CA GLY A 90 20.12 3.94 -13.72
C GLY A 90 19.60 5.00 -14.70
N GLN A 91 18.32 4.95 -15.08
CA GLN A 91 17.69 5.88 -16.00
C GLN A 91 16.47 6.56 -15.38
N LEU A 92 15.43 5.79 -15.06
CA LEU A 92 14.24 6.28 -14.38
C LEU A 92 14.46 6.31 -12.87
N LEU A 93 15.06 5.26 -12.32
CA LEU A 93 15.46 5.15 -10.92
C LEU A 93 16.97 4.94 -10.85
N THR A 94 17.68 5.92 -10.29
CA THR A 94 19.15 5.92 -10.14
C THR A 94 19.59 5.26 -8.83
N GLU A 95 18.70 5.21 -7.84
CA GLU A 95 18.86 4.57 -6.54
C GLU A 95 17.57 3.84 -6.16
N SER A 96 17.59 3.09 -5.06
CA SER A 96 16.37 2.45 -4.57
C SER A 96 15.38 3.49 -4.03
N ILE A 97 14.08 3.22 -4.17
CA ILE A 97 13.02 4.05 -3.58
C ILE A 97 13.26 4.25 -2.07
N TRP A 98 13.83 3.24 -1.40
CA TRP A 98 14.17 3.34 0.03
C TRP A 98 15.20 4.41 0.32
N GLU A 99 16.29 4.44 -0.44
CA GLU A 99 17.34 5.45 -0.26
C GLU A 99 16.77 6.86 -0.48
N THR A 100 15.88 7.02 -1.45
CA THR A 100 15.19 8.29 -1.71
C THR A 100 14.24 8.67 -0.56
N VAL A 101 13.43 7.74 -0.06
CA VAL A 101 12.51 7.98 1.08
C VAL A 101 13.29 8.30 2.36
N ASN A 102 14.27 7.46 2.73
CA ASN A 102 15.03 7.57 3.97
C ASN A 102 15.95 8.79 4.02
N SER A 103 16.28 9.36 2.86
CA SER A 103 17.02 10.61 2.77
C SER A 103 16.14 11.83 2.51
N GLU A 104 14.81 11.69 2.61
CA GLU A 104 13.84 12.78 2.41
C GLU A 104 13.96 13.46 1.04
N ARG A 105 14.22 12.67 -0.02
CA ARG A 105 14.44 13.14 -1.40
C ARG A 105 13.29 12.84 -2.37
N LEU A 106 12.10 12.46 -1.88
CA LEU A 106 10.94 12.39 -2.77
C LEU A 106 10.64 13.76 -3.38
N ALA A 107 9.98 13.76 -4.53
CA ALA A 107 9.52 14.97 -5.19
C ALA A 107 8.78 15.89 -4.20
N ASP A 108 9.16 17.17 -4.18
CA ASP A 108 8.60 18.20 -3.31
C ASP A 108 7.20 18.62 -3.77
N VAL A 109 6.23 17.73 -3.55
CA VAL A 109 4.81 17.94 -3.81
C VAL A 109 3.98 17.39 -2.66
N PRO A 110 2.78 17.95 -2.39
CA PRO A 110 1.87 17.40 -1.39
C PRO A 110 1.43 15.97 -1.74
N PHE A 111 1.10 15.17 -0.73
CA PHE A 111 0.54 13.83 -0.98
C PHE A 111 -0.48 13.37 0.05
N ILE A 112 -1.45 12.58 -0.42
CA ILE A 112 -2.33 11.74 0.40
C ILE A 112 -1.77 10.32 0.39
N ILE A 113 -1.72 9.67 1.55
CA ILE A 113 -1.29 8.28 1.71
C ILE A 113 -2.18 7.59 2.74
N GLY A 114 -2.26 6.26 2.73
CA GLY A 114 -3.00 5.56 3.78
C GLY A 114 -3.26 4.10 3.47
N SER A 115 -4.14 3.51 4.27
CA SER A 115 -4.53 2.11 4.18
C SER A 115 -6.00 1.92 4.55
N ASN A 116 -6.50 0.73 4.21
CA ASN A 116 -7.74 0.22 4.75
C ASN A 116 -7.46 -0.45 6.10
N GLY A 117 -8.50 -0.63 6.92
CA GLY A 117 -8.36 -1.12 8.29
C GLY A 117 -8.18 -2.63 8.40
N ASP A 118 -8.55 -3.37 7.36
CA ASP A 118 -8.56 -4.84 7.33
C ASP A 118 -7.99 -5.41 6.02
N GLU A 119 -6.86 -4.87 5.53
CA GLU A 119 -6.30 -5.11 4.19
C GLU A 119 -6.19 -6.59 3.81
N TRP A 120 -5.96 -7.48 4.77
CA TRP A 120 -5.71 -8.90 4.55
C TRP A 120 -6.64 -9.84 5.33
N TYR A 121 -7.69 -9.32 5.95
CA TYR A 121 -8.60 -10.13 6.76
C TYR A 121 -9.28 -11.26 5.97
N ASP A 122 -9.62 -11.00 4.70
CA ASP A 122 -10.24 -11.97 3.80
C ASP A 122 -9.31 -13.12 3.40
N ARG A 123 -7.99 -12.96 3.58
CA ARG A 123 -6.96 -13.97 3.33
C ARG A 123 -6.56 -14.76 4.57
N ALA A 124 -6.87 -14.26 5.77
CA ALA A 124 -6.60 -14.96 7.01
C ALA A 124 -7.47 -16.24 7.11
N PRO A 125 -6.90 -17.41 7.46
CA PRO A 125 -7.64 -18.68 7.51
C PRO A 125 -8.84 -18.64 8.46
N ASP A 126 -9.97 -19.22 8.04
CA ASP A 126 -11.20 -19.27 8.85
C ASP A 126 -11.03 -20.03 10.18
N ASP A 127 -10.12 -21.01 10.21
CA ASP A 127 -9.77 -21.84 11.36
C ASP A 127 -8.50 -21.37 12.09
N ALA A 128 -8.05 -20.13 11.85
CA ALA A 128 -6.88 -19.57 12.48
C ALA A 128 -6.96 -19.65 14.02
N GLY A 129 -5.89 -20.14 14.63
CA GLY A 129 -5.68 -20.14 16.07
C GLY A 129 -4.52 -19.25 16.49
N ILE A 130 -4.25 -19.19 17.79
CA ILE A 130 -3.13 -18.41 18.35
C ILE A 130 -1.78 -18.73 17.72
N GLU A 131 -1.56 -19.98 17.28
CA GLU A 131 -0.30 -20.36 16.64
C GLU A 131 -0.09 -19.68 15.28
N ALA A 132 -1.16 -19.49 14.50
CA ALA A 132 -1.09 -18.75 13.24
C ALA A 132 -0.78 -17.26 13.48
N VAL A 133 -1.28 -16.68 14.57
CA VAL A 133 -0.92 -15.32 14.99
C VAL A 133 0.57 -15.24 15.33
N ARG A 134 1.07 -16.17 16.16
CA ARG A 134 2.50 -16.23 16.51
C ARG A 134 3.39 -16.37 15.29
N GLN A 135 3.01 -17.25 14.36
CA GLN A 135 3.74 -17.46 13.12
C GLN A 135 3.75 -16.18 12.26
N THR A 136 2.61 -15.48 12.15
CA THR A 136 2.51 -14.21 11.42
C THR A 136 3.44 -13.14 12.01
N VAL A 137 3.52 -13.05 13.34
CA VAL A 137 4.47 -12.15 14.02
C VAL A 137 5.91 -12.59 13.76
N ALA A 138 6.21 -13.89 13.86
CA ALA A 138 7.55 -14.43 13.66
C ALA A 138 8.07 -14.26 12.22
N ASP A 139 7.18 -14.34 11.23
CA ASP A 139 7.49 -14.17 9.81
C ASP A 139 7.60 -12.70 9.38
N SER A 140 7.15 -11.78 10.24
CA SER A 140 7.24 -10.33 9.99
C SER A 140 8.70 -9.89 9.91
N ALA A 141 9.04 -9.09 8.90
CA ALA A 141 10.38 -8.52 8.78
C ALA A 141 10.63 -7.42 9.81
N TYR A 142 9.59 -6.68 10.20
CA TYR A 142 9.70 -5.49 11.04
C TYR A 142 8.95 -5.57 12.38
N LEU A 143 8.02 -6.51 12.53
CA LEU A 143 7.21 -6.69 13.73
C LEU A 143 7.50 -8.02 14.44
N ASN A 144 8.59 -8.71 14.11
CA ASN A 144 8.99 -9.93 14.83
C ASN A 144 9.55 -9.61 16.23
N SER A 145 8.64 -9.34 17.16
CA SER A 145 8.97 -9.10 18.57
C SER A 145 7.87 -9.55 19.53
N PRO A 146 8.20 -9.83 20.80
CA PRO A 146 7.21 -10.10 21.84
C PRO A 146 6.21 -8.96 22.05
N GLU A 147 6.64 -7.71 21.88
CA GLU A 147 5.79 -6.52 22.00
C GLU A 147 4.73 -6.46 20.91
N ALA A 148 5.08 -6.82 19.66
CA ALA A 148 4.10 -6.89 18.58
C ALA A 148 3.06 -7.98 18.84
N LEU A 149 3.47 -9.16 19.34
CA LEU A 149 2.55 -10.20 19.76
C LEU A 149 1.64 -9.73 20.91
N ALA A 150 2.18 -8.99 21.87
CA ALA A 150 1.41 -8.42 22.98
C ALA A 150 0.38 -7.39 22.48
N ALA A 151 0.72 -6.58 21.48
CA ALA A 151 -0.18 -5.56 20.91
C ALA A 151 -1.46 -6.14 20.27
N VAL A 152 -1.43 -7.43 19.88
CA VAL A 152 -2.58 -8.15 19.31
C VAL A 152 -3.17 -9.22 20.24
N ALA A 153 -2.64 -9.39 21.45
CA ALA A 153 -3.00 -10.50 22.33
C ALA A 153 -4.42 -10.42 22.91
N THR A 154 -5.03 -9.24 22.94
CA THR A 154 -6.42 -9.04 23.40
C THR A 154 -7.46 -9.30 22.32
N GLU A 155 -7.03 -9.48 21.07
CA GLU A 155 -7.93 -9.76 19.97
C GLU A 155 -8.44 -11.20 20.06
N THR A 156 -9.76 -11.35 20.12
CA THR A 156 -10.41 -12.67 20.25
C THR A 156 -10.68 -13.31 18.90
N ASP A 157 -10.79 -12.50 17.84
CA ASP A 157 -10.81 -12.97 16.47
C ASP A 157 -9.37 -13.14 15.96
N PHE A 158 -8.87 -14.38 15.94
CA PHE A 158 -7.50 -14.65 15.49
C PHE A 158 -7.23 -14.21 14.05
N ARG A 159 -8.25 -14.15 13.18
CA ARG A 159 -8.08 -13.60 11.82
C ARG A 159 -7.81 -12.11 11.88
N ARG A 160 -8.53 -11.39 12.75
CA ARG A 160 -8.29 -9.98 13.00
C ARG A 160 -6.91 -9.75 13.62
N ALA A 161 -6.44 -10.62 14.50
CA ALA A 161 -5.09 -10.53 15.05
C ALA A 161 -4.00 -10.69 13.96
N ILE A 162 -4.13 -11.70 13.09
CA ILE A 162 -3.25 -11.90 11.92
C ILE A 162 -3.27 -10.68 11.01
N ASP A 163 -4.47 -10.16 10.72
CA ASP A 163 -4.66 -9.03 9.84
C ASP A 163 -4.13 -7.72 10.43
N ARG A 164 -4.25 -7.46 11.74
CA ARG A 164 -3.63 -6.29 12.39
C ARG A 164 -2.11 -6.27 12.21
N VAL A 165 -1.44 -7.41 12.39
CA VAL A 165 0.01 -7.54 12.15
C VAL A 165 0.32 -7.34 10.67
N SER A 166 -0.38 -8.06 9.79
CA SER A 166 -0.15 -8.03 8.35
C SER A 166 -0.41 -6.64 7.76
N THR A 167 -1.56 -6.02 8.06
CA THR A 167 -1.93 -4.66 7.67
C THR A 167 -0.94 -3.64 8.27
N GLY A 168 -0.59 -3.80 9.54
CA GLY A 168 0.39 -2.97 10.24
C GLY A 168 1.72 -2.90 9.48
N GLU A 169 2.37 -4.04 9.29
CA GLU A 169 3.66 -4.11 8.60
C GLU A 169 3.58 -3.71 7.14
N THR A 170 2.52 -4.15 6.44
CA THR A 170 2.54 -4.09 4.98
C THR A 170 1.84 -2.88 4.40
N MET A 171 1.02 -2.13 5.13
CA MET A 171 0.22 -1.03 4.56
C MET A 171 0.20 0.19 5.49
N LEU A 172 -0.27 -0.02 6.72
CA LEU A 172 -0.60 1.05 7.66
C LEU A 172 0.65 1.75 8.19
N CYS A 173 1.57 1.02 8.82
CA CYS A 173 2.75 1.60 9.44
C CYS A 173 3.75 2.18 8.43
N PRO A 174 3.97 1.56 7.24
CA PRO A 174 4.67 2.22 6.14
C PRO A 174 4.09 3.57 5.74
N SER A 175 2.76 3.69 5.69
CA SER A 175 2.07 4.94 5.33
C SER A 175 2.28 6.03 6.37
N GLN A 176 2.12 5.68 7.65
CA GLN A 176 2.37 6.61 8.77
C GLN A 176 3.84 7.01 8.86
N PHE A 177 4.76 6.06 8.73
CA PHE A 177 6.21 6.32 8.73
C PHE A 177 6.58 7.33 7.64
N MET A 178 6.13 7.12 6.41
CA MET A 178 6.43 8.02 5.30
C MET A 178 5.80 9.40 5.49
N ALA A 179 4.54 9.48 5.93
CA ALA A 179 3.87 10.75 6.17
C ALA A 179 4.54 11.58 7.29
N ALA A 180 5.16 10.94 8.28
CA ALA A 180 5.88 11.63 9.36
C ALA A 180 7.14 12.37 8.88
N LEU A 181 7.68 12.02 7.71
CA LEU A 181 8.88 12.65 7.16
C LEU A 181 8.58 14.00 6.48
N TYR A 182 7.34 14.24 6.04
CA TYR A 182 6.99 15.39 5.21
C TYR A 182 5.92 16.26 5.86
N ASP A 183 5.99 17.58 5.64
CA ASP A 183 5.02 18.53 6.23
C ASP A 183 3.68 18.52 5.48
N ASN A 184 3.70 18.32 4.14
CA ASN A 184 2.52 18.36 3.28
C ASN A 184 1.97 16.94 2.99
N ALA A 185 1.79 16.16 4.06
CA ALA A 185 1.32 14.79 3.99
C ALA A 185 0.02 14.60 4.78
N TRP A 186 -0.98 13.98 4.15
CA TRP A 186 -2.26 13.64 4.78
C TRP A 186 -2.46 12.14 4.79
N VAL A 187 -2.81 11.59 5.95
CA VAL A 187 -3.03 10.15 6.11
C VAL A 187 -4.51 9.84 6.20
N TYR A 188 -4.99 8.89 5.41
CA TYR A 188 -6.34 8.33 5.55
C TYR A 188 -6.30 6.93 6.18
N HIS A 189 -7.38 6.59 6.87
CA HIS A 189 -7.63 5.23 7.36
C HIS A 189 -9.07 4.83 7.01
N PHE A 190 -9.23 3.94 6.04
CA PHE A 190 -10.56 3.53 5.60
C PHE A 190 -11.05 2.33 6.42
N THR A 191 -12.12 2.50 7.20
CA THR A 191 -12.62 1.49 8.16
C THR A 191 -14.07 1.09 7.92
N ARG A 192 -14.71 1.64 6.88
CA ARG A 192 -16.11 1.35 6.56
C ARG A 192 -16.29 -0.11 6.13
N ILE A 193 -17.04 -0.87 6.92
CA ILE A 193 -17.51 -2.21 6.61
C ILE A 193 -18.90 -2.12 5.98
N ARG A 194 -19.05 -2.60 4.73
CA ARG A 194 -20.36 -2.58 4.06
C ARG A 194 -21.37 -3.49 4.75
N ALA A 195 -22.65 -3.11 4.67
CA ALA A 195 -23.72 -3.85 5.33
C ALA A 195 -23.94 -5.25 4.71
N GLY A 196 -24.42 -6.18 5.53
CA GLY A 196 -24.77 -7.55 5.13
C GLY A 196 -23.62 -8.55 5.24
N ALA A 197 -23.93 -9.83 5.04
CA ALA A 197 -22.99 -10.93 5.24
C ALA A 197 -21.73 -10.84 4.37
N GLY A 198 -21.86 -10.33 3.13
CA GLY A 198 -20.73 -10.12 2.23
C GLY A 198 -19.73 -9.13 2.81
N GLY A 199 -20.20 -7.95 3.24
CA GLY A 199 -19.33 -6.94 3.85
C GLY A 199 -18.77 -7.38 5.20
N ALA A 200 -19.53 -8.09 6.03
CA ALA A 200 -19.01 -8.67 7.27
C ALA A 200 -17.89 -9.69 7.04
N LYS A 201 -17.94 -10.45 5.93
CA LYS A 201 -16.94 -11.46 5.58
C LYS A 201 -15.59 -10.86 5.17
N VAL A 202 -15.62 -9.74 4.42
CA VAL A 202 -14.40 -9.12 3.87
C VAL A 202 -13.94 -7.90 4.67
N ARG A 203 -14.84 -7.26 5.43
CA ARG A 203 -14.58 -6.05 6.22
C ARG A 203 -14.04 -4.90 5.36
N ALA A 204 -13.13 -4.06 5.88
CA ALA A 204 -12.44 -3.02 5.11
C ALA A 204 -11.20 -3.61 4.40
N TYR A 205 -11.44 -4.55 3.48
CA TYR A 205 -10.42 -5.29 2.73
C TYR A 205 -9.56 -4.43 1.79
N HIS A 206 -8.51 -5.00 1.23
CA HIS A 206 -7.68 -4.32 0.23
C HIS A 206 -8.47 -3.81 -0.98
N GLY A 207 -8.45 -2.49 -1.21
CA GLY A 207 -9.23 -1.83 -2.27
C GLY A 207 -10.69 -1.51 -1.92
N ALA A 208 -11.12 -1.68 -0.66
CA ALA A 208 -12.47 -1.37 -0.18
C ALA A 208 -12.87 0.10 -0.35
N GLU A 209 -11.90 1.01 -0.41
CA GLU A 209 -12.10 2.45 -0.60
C GLU A 209 -12.34 2.84 -2.07
N LEU A 210 -11.91 2.02 -3.04
CA LEU A 210 -12.01 2.34 -4.46
C LEU A 210 -13.44 2.68 -4.94
N PRO A 211 -14.50 1.92 -4.56
CA PRO A 211 -15.87 2.28 -4.92
C PRO A 211 -16.29 3.67 -4.45
N TYR A 212 -15.72 4.16 -3.35
CA TYR A 212 -16.02 5.47 -2.76
C TYR A 212 -15.24 6.58 -3.46
N VAL A 213 -13.98 6.31 -3.85
CA VAL A 213 -13.16 7.25 -4.63
C VAL A 213 -13.73 7.46 -6.04
N PHE A 214 -14.17 6.39 -6.71
CA PHE A 214 -14.68 6.46 -8.09
C PHE A 214 -16.19 6.64 -8.19
N GLY A 215 -16.93 6.52 -7.07
CA GLY A 215 -18.39 6.53 -7.09
C GLY A 215 -19.01 5.32 -7.79
N THR A 216 -18.26 4.21 -7.90
CA THR A 216 -18.65 2.99 -8.62
C THR A 216 -18.90 1.84 -7.66
N HIS A 217 -20.12 1.72 -7.16
CA HIS A 217 -20.53 0.63 -6.27
C HIS A 217 -21.05 -0.57 -7.06
N GLY A 218 -20.35 -1.70 -6.98
CA GLY A 218 -20.82 -2.96 -7.56
C GLY A 218 -22.01 -3.56 -6.80
N SER A 219 -22.90 -4.25 -7.50
CA SER A 219 -24.11 -4.88 -6.94
C SER A 219 -23.86 -6.12 -6.09
N TRP A 220 -22.61 -6.60 -6.03
CA TRP A 220 -22.21 -7.79 -5.26
C TRP A 220 -22.13 -7.54 -3.74
N MET A 221 -22.19 -6.28 -3.31
CA MET A 221 -22.36 -5.86 -1.92
C MET A 221 -23.49 -4.84 -1.83
N SER A 222 -24.12 -4.73 -0.66
CA SER A 222 -25.19 -3.75 -0.42
C SER A 222 -24.62 -2.35 -0.20
N THR A 223 -25.12 -1.35 -0.93
CA THR A 223 -24.81 0.08 -0.72
C THR A 223 -25.99 0.71 0.01
N ASN A 224 -25.73 1.43 1.09
CA ASN A 224 -26.74 2.16 1.83
C ASN A 224 -26.46 3.67 1.85
N GLU A 225 -27.27 4.43 2.59
CA GLU A 225 -27.13 5.88 2.68
C GLU A 225 -25.79 6.34 3.28
N ILE A 226 -25.23 5.57 4.22
CA ILE A 226 -23.90 5.82 4.78
C ILE A 226 -22.86 5.76 3.65
N ASP A 227 -22.93 4.72 2.82
CA ASP A 227 -21.97 4.53 1.75
C ASP A 227 -22.07 5.64 0.68
N HIS A 228 -23.28 6.08 0.35
CA HIS A 228 -23.50 7.20 -0.56
C HIS A 228 -22.98 8.53 0.00
N ARG A 229 -23.15 8.77 1.32
CA ARG A 229 -22.60 9.96 1.98
C ARG A 229 -21.08 9.96 1.97
N LEU A 230 -20.46 8.84 2.38
CA LEU A 230 -19.01 8.70 2.37
C LEU A 230 -18.45 8.86 0.96
N THR A 231 -19.10 8.29 -0.05
CA THR A 231 -18.70 8.47 -1.46
C THR A 231 -18.61 9.95 -1.83
N LYS A 232 -19.62 10.76 -1.47
CA LYS A 232 -19.59 12.21 -1.72
C LYS A 232 -18.43 12.89 -0.98
N GLN A 233 -18.16 12.52 0.27
CA GLN A 233 -17.07 13.09 1.06
C GLN A 233 -15.70 12.70 0.49
N THR A 234 -15.45 11.42 0.22
CA THR A 234 -14.21 10.91 -0.38
C THR A 234 -13.94 11.56 -1.74
N VAL A 235 -14.92 11.62 -2.63
CA VAL A 235 -14.78 12.33 -3.92
C VAL A 235 -14.44 13.81 -3.71
N SER A 236 -15.07 14.45 -2.71
CA SER A 236 -14.79 15.87 -2.42
C SER A 236 -13.35 16.07 -1.95
N TYR A 237 -12.86 15.29 -0.98
CA TYR A 237 -11.46 15.37 -0.52
C TYR A 237 -10.46 15.09 -1.65
N TRP A 238 -10.66 14.02 -2.44
CA TRP A 238 -9.74 13.66 -3.53
C TRP A 238 -9.70 14.72 -4.63
N THR A 239 -10.86 15.26 -5.02
CA THR A 239 -10.92 16.30 -6.05
C THR A 239 -10.46 17.65 -5.54
N GLN A 240 -10.62 17.95 -4.26
CA GLN A 240 -10.09 19.17 -3.63
C GLN A 240 -8.57 19.12 -3.57
N PHE A 241 -8.01 18.00 -3.13
CA PHE A 241 -6.57 17.74 -3.18
C PHE A 241 -6.02 17.87 -4.61
N ALA A 242 -6.69 17.27 -5.59
CA ALA A 242 -6.27 17.39 -6.99
C ALA A 242 -6.31 18.84 -7.52
N LYS A 243 -7.13 19.73 -6.94
CA LYS A 243 -7.22 21.14 -7.35
C LYS A 243 -6.18 22.03 -6.68
N SER A 244 -5.93 21.83 -5.38
CA SER A 244 -5.15 22.77 -4.57
C SER A 244 -3.93 22.18 -3.87
N GLY A 245 -3.77 20.86 -3.86
CA GLY A 245 -2.76 20.19 -3.05
C GLY A 245 -3.11 20.07 -1.56
N ASP A 246 -4.31 20.51 -1.17
CA ASP A 246 -4.86 20.42 0.19
C ASP A 246 -6.23 19.72 0.08
N PRO A 247 -6.50 18.63 0.84
CA PRO A 247 -7.79 17.95 0.77
C PRO A 247 -8.96 18.77 1.36
N ASN A 248 -8.70 19.79 2.18
CA ASN A 248 -9.74 20.52 2.91
C ASN A 248 -10.60 21.42 2.01
N GLY A 249 -11.90 21.47 2.30
CA GLY A 249 -12.87 22.31 1.59
C GLY A 249 -14.15 22.54 2.39
N ASP A 250 -14.98 23.46 1.90
CA ASP A 250 -16.22 23.87 2.58
C ASP A 250 -17.17 22.68 2.84
N GLY A 251 -17.68 22.59 4.08
CA GLY A 251 -18.66 21.57 4.46
C GLY A 251 -18.08 20.17 4.70
N LEU A 252 -16.76 20.01 4.65
CA LEU A 252 -16.07 18.78 5.05
C LEU A 252 -15.50 18.92 6.47
N PRO A 253 -15.42 17.82 7.24
CA PRO A 253 -14.57 17.75 8.41
C PRO A 253 -13.13 18.16 8.06
N THR A 254 -12.44 18.80 9.00
CA THR A 254 -11.03 19.17 8.80
C THR A 254 -10.18 17.90 8.74
N TRP A 255 -9.37 17.76 7.69
CA TRP A 255 -8.32 16.76 7.56
C TRP A 255 -6.97 17.42 7.85
N PRO A 256 -6.41 17.25 9.06
CA PRO A 256 -5.14 17.86 9.40
C PRO A 256 -3.97 17.17 8.68
N ALA A 257 -2.90 17.93 8.41
CA ALA A 257 -1.63 17.35 7.99
C ALA A 257 -1.07 16.45 9.12
N PHE A 258 -0.54 15.30 8.74
CA PHE A 258 -0.22 14.20 9.66
C PHE A 258 0.84 14.61 10.70
N LYS A 259 1.94 15.19 10.24
CA LYS A 259 3.06 15.60 11.09
C LYS A 259 2.70 16.77 12.01
N GLU A 260 2.03 17.79 11.47
CA GLU A 260 1.66 19.00 12.22
C GLU A 260 0.66 18.69 13.35
N SER A 261 -0.27 17.78 13.12
CA SER A 261 -1.29 17.39 14.10
C SER A 261 -0.81 16.44 15.20
N GLY A 262 0.43 15.95 15.12
CA GLY A 262 0.91 14.92 16.04
C GLY A 262 0.32 13.54 15.76
N ASN A 263 0.19 13.18 14.47
CA ASN A 263 -0.28 11.90 13.94
C ASN A 263 -1.80 11.73 13.88
N GLN A 264 -2.56 12.77 13.53
CA GLN A 264 -3.98 12.59 13.22
C GLN A 264 -4.19 12.16 11.77
N VAL A 265 -5.20 11.31 11.55
CA VAL A 265 -5.59 10.75 10.25
C VAL A 265 -7.06 11.06 9.96
N MET A 266 -7.46 11.09 8.69
CA MET A 266 -8.87 11.08 8.32
C MET A 266 -9.38 9.65 8.27
N THR A 267 -10.21 9.27 9.25
CA THR A 267 -10.85 7.97 9.28
C THR A 267 -12.15 8.02 8.47
N PHE A 268 -12.26 7.14 7.47
CA PHE A 268 -13.47 6.93 6.68
C PHE A 268 -14.20 5.68 7.17
N GLY A 269 -14.91 5.81 8.29
CA GLY A 269 -15.74 4.78 8.91
C GLY A 269 -17.22 4.94 8.52
N ASP A 270 -18.15 4.84 9.47
CA ASP A 270 -19.55 5.22 9.23
C ASP A 270 -19.73 6.74 9.04
N VAL A 271 -18.76 7.51 9.53
CA VAL A 271 -18.58 8.93 9.30
C VAL A 271 -17.13 9.18 8.89
N ALA A 272 -16.90 10.29 8.18
CA ALA A 272 -15.56 10.81 7.96
C ALA A 272 -15.22 11.74 9.14
N GLU A 273 -14.12 11.47 9.85
CA GLU A 273 -13.67 12.31 10.95
C GLU A 273 -12.15 12.21 11.15
N ALA A 274 -11.54 13.27 11.68
CA ALA A 274 -10.15 13.23 12.11
C ALA A 274 -10.04 12.46 13.42
N THR A 275 -9.16 11.47 13.46
CA THR A 275 -8.88 10.65 14.65
C THR A 275 -7.38 10.55 14.88
N ASP A 276 -6.98 10.09 16.06
CA ASP A 276 -5.60 9.66 16.27
C ASP A 276 -5.25 8.50 15.32
N ALA A 277 -3.99 8.41 14.91
CA ALA A 277 -3.50 7.31 14.09
C ALA A 277 -3.72 5.95 14.77
N PRO A 278 -4.20 4.94 14.03
CA PRO A 278 -4.39 3.59 14.56
C PRO A 278 -3.04 2.88 14.79
N GLU A 279 -3.09 1.82 15.61
CA GLU A 279 -1.96 0.91 15.86
C GLU A 279 -0.65 1.59 16.31
N PRO A 280 -0.67 2.52 17.29
CA PRO A 280 0.51 3.30 17.66
C PRO A 280 1.69 2.42 18.09
N GLU A 281 1.45 1.30 18.77
CA GLU A 281 2.53 0.41 19.21
C GLU A 281 3.15 -0.38 18.06
N LEU A 282 2.35 -0.97 17.16
CA LEU A 282 2.88 -1.67 15.99
C LEU A 282 3.66 -0.70 15.10
N CYS A 283 3.15 0.52 14.89
CA CYS A 283 3.83 1.48 14.03
C CYS A 283 5.08 2.10 14.67
N ARG A 284 5.14 2.19 16.01
CA ARG A 284 6.37 2.52 16.74
C ARG A 284 7.43 1.42 16.58
N LEU A 285 7.04 0.15 16.72
CA LEU A 285 7.95 -1.00 16.53
C LEU A 285 8.47 -1.06 15.09
N PHE A 286 7.58 -0.93 14.10
CA PHE A 286 7.92 -0.86 12.69
C PHE A 286 8.94 0.26 12.42
N SER A 287 8.64 1.49 12.86
CA SER A 287 9.51 2.65 12.61
C SER A 287 10.89 2.46 13.23
N THR A 288 10.95 1.88 14.42
CA THR A 288 12.20 1.55 15.11
C THR A 288 13.02 0.54 14.30
N ALA A 289 12.40 -0.58 13.90
CA ALA A 289 13.05 -1.65 13.14
C ALA A 289 13.55 -1.17 11.76
N VAL A 290 12.77 -0.31 11.10
CA VAL A 290 13.14 0.29 9.82
C VAL A 290 14.32 1.26 9.95
N SER A 291 14.39 2.04 11.04
CA SER A 291 15.46 3.04 11.23
C SER A 291 16.81 2.42 11.62
N THR A 292 16.80 1.17 12.12
CA THR A 292 18.01 0.45 12.54
C THR A 292 18.61 -0.48 11.49
N ASN A 293 17.89 -0.74 10.40
CA ASN A 293 18.28 -1.63 9.30
C ASN A 293 18.71 -0.83 8.06
#